data_AF-A0A3Q9S7T5-F1
#
_entry.id   AF-A0A3Q9S7T5-F1
#
_cell.length_a   1.000
_cell.length_b   1.000
_cell.length_c   1.000
_cell.angle_alpha   90.00
_cell.angle_beta   90.00
_cell.angle_gamma   90.00
#
_symmetry.space_group_name_H-M   'P 1'
#
loop_
_entity.id
_entity.type
_entity.pdbx_description
1 polymer ?
#
loop_
_entity_poly.entity_id
_entity_poly.type
_entity_poly.pdbx_seq_one_letter_code
_entity_poly.pdbx_strand_id
1 'polypeptide(L)'
;MKENVKDFLFNLIISIFIGLFVGMCQVTVVNMNGVVASILIISCILGGVIGTISRLMFIYIFGIKQMDVKVAFIVVFAIIGAISCIPSLYYHLVYNEKIVTVTLASILISAEFLGMSFCYYSYKKYLKFNLKLISKKKQLRRNR
;
A
#
# COMPACT_ATOMS: atom_id res chain seq x y z
N MET A 1 28.46 2.99 25.36
CA MET A 1 27.27 3.73 25.88
C MET A 1 26.37 4.31 24.78
N LYS A 2 26.88 4.95 23.72
CA LYS A 2 26.03 5.54 22.64
C LYS A 2 25.22 4.52 21.83
N GLU A 3 25.72 3.29 21.62
CA GLU A 3 24.97 2.23 20.91
C GLU A 3 23.77 1.73 21.73
N ASN A 4 23.94 1.45 23.02
CA ASN A 4 22.83 1.04 23.89
C ASN A 4 21.69 2.08 23.96
N VAL A 5 22.00 3.38 23.86
CA VAL A 5 20.95 4.43 23.85
C VAL A 5 20.17 4.42 22.55
N LYS A 6 20.82 4.18 21.41
CA LYS A 6 20.13 4.04 20.11
C LYS A 6 19.21 2.82 20.08
N ASP A 7 19.70 1.67 20.54
CA ASP A 7 18.91 0.44 20.56
C ASP A 7 17.76 0.54 21.56
N PHE A 8 18.00 1.19 22.71
CA PHE A 8 16.93 1.48 23.67
C PHE A 8 15.86 2.41 23.08
N LEU A 9 16.25 3.51 22.41
CA LEU A 9 15.31 4.42 21.76
C LEU A 9 14.52 3.73 20.64
N PHE A 10 15.18 2.87 19.85
CA PHE A 10 14.53 2.12 18.79
C PHE A 10 13.50 1.13 19.36
N ASN A 11 13.87 0.38 20.40
CA ASN A 11 12.94 -0.53 21.08
C ASN A 11 11.79 0.21 21.78
N LEU A 12 12.05 1.39 22.35
CA LEU A 12 11.02 2.25 22.94
C LEU A 12 10.03 2.72 21.88
N ILE A 13 10.51 3.16 20.71
CA ILE A 13 9.66 3.56 19.59
C ILE A 13 8.77 2.39 19.14
N ILE A 14 9.35 1.20 18.96
CA ILE A 14 8.58 0.00 18.58
C ILE A 14 7.53 -0.32 19.64
N SER A 15 7.89 -0.28 20.92
CA SER A 15 6.98 -0.51 22.05
C SER A 15 5.80 0.46 22.06
N ILE A 16 6.04 1.75 21.79
CA ILE A 16 5.00 2.77 21.67
C ILE A 16 4.03 2.41 20.54
N PHE A 17 4.53 1.99 19.37
CA PHE A 17 3.67 1.56 18.26
C PHE A 17 2.84 0.33 18.59
N ILE A 18 3.39 -0.63 19.35
CA ILE A 18 2.64 -1.80 19.82
C ILE A 18 1.51 -1.35 20.76
N GLY A 19 1.79 -0.48 21.73
CA GLY A 19 0.78 0.07 22.63
C GLY A 19 -0.32 0.84 21.90
N LEU A 20 0.06 1.66 20.91
CA LEU A 20 -0.88 2.38 20.05
C LEU A 20 -1.79 1.40 19.28
N PHE A 21 -1.22 0.33 18.72
CA PHE A 21 -1.97 -0.68 18.00
C PHE A 21 -2.98 -1.41 18.90
N VAL A 22 -2.57 -1.81 20.11
CA VAL A 22 -3.46 -2.43 21.09
C VAL A 22 -4.59 -1.48 21.49
N GLY A 23 -4.28 -0.21 21.74
CA GLY A 23 -5.28 0.82 22.04
C GLY A 23 -6.29 1.03 20.90
N MET A 24 -5.82 1.09 19.65
CA MET A 24 -6.71 1.19 18.48
C MET A 24 -7.65 -0.01 18.36
N CYS A 25 -7.16 -1.23 18.58
CA CYS A 25 -7.99 -2.43 18.61
C CYS A 25 -9.06 -2.35 19.69
N GLN A 26 -8.71 -1.95 20.91
CA GLN A 26 -9.66 -1.82 22.01
C GLN A 26 -10.74 -0.78 21.73
N VAL A 27 -10.36 0.41 21.24
CA VAL A 27 -11.31 1.48 20.86
C VAL A 27 -12.25 1.01 19.74
N THR A 28 -11.74 0.23 18.78
CA THR A 28 -12.55 -0.33 17.69
C THR A 28 -13.56 -1.33 18.20
N VAL A 29 -13.17 -2.23 19.11
CA VAL A 29 -14.07 -3.23 19.71
C VAL A 29 -15.15 -2.58 20.57
N VAL A 30 -14.80 -1.57 21.38
CA VAL A 30 -15.74 -0.89 22.27
C VAL A 30 -16.78 -0.07 21.49
N ASN A 31 -16.40 0.51 20.35
CA ASN A 31 -17.29 1.33 19.50
C ASN A 31 -17.88 0.54 18.32
N MET A 32 -17.77 -0.79 18.34
CA MET A 32 -18.21 -1.63 17.24
C MET A 32 -19.74 -1.62 17.17
N ASN A 33 -20.28 -1.10 16.07
CA ASN A 33 -21.70 -1.20 15.73
C ASN A 33 -21.85 -1.69 14.27
N GLY A 34 -23.04 -2.11 13.85
CA GLY A 34 -23.28 -2.67 12.51
C GLY A 34 -22.81 -1.76 11.37
N VAL A 35 -22.99 -0.44 11.52
CA VAL A 35 -22.51 0.55 10.54
C VAL A 35 -20.97 0.57 10.47
N VAL A 36 -20.29 0.63 11.61
CA VAL A 36 -18.82 0.64 11.68
C VAL A 36 -18.22 -0.66 11.09
N ALA A 37 -18.84 -1.81 11.40
CA ALA A 37 -18.43 -3.09 10.83
C ALA A 37 -18.58 -3.12 9.30
N SER A 38 -19.68 -2.59 8.76
CA SER A 38 -19.88 -2.53 7.31
C SER A 38 -18.84 -1.64 6.61
N ILE A 39 -18.48 -0.49 7.21
CA ILE A 39 -17.45 0.41 6.71
C ILE A 39 -16.08 -0.29 6.69
N LEU A 40 -15.73 -1.01 7.76
CA LEU A 40 -14.49 -1.79 7.85
C LEU A 40 -14.40 -2.87 6.77
N ILE A 41 -15.48 -3.63 6.54
CA ILE A 41 -15.53 -4.68 5.52
C ILE A 41 -15.33 -4.07 4.12
N ILE A 42 -16.07 -3.01 3.79
CA ILE A 42 -15.96 -2.31 2.51
C ILE A 42 -14.56 -1.74 2.31
N SER A 43 -14.00 -1.11 3.35
CA SER A 43 -12.63 -0.55 3.32
C SER A 43 -11.58 -1.63 3.11
N CYS A 44 -11.75 -2.80 3.71
CA CYS A 44 -10.86 -3.95 3.55
C CYS A 44 -10.88 -4.48 2.11
N ILE A 45 -12.08 -4.63 1.53
CA ILE A 45 -12.26 -5.05 0.12
C ILE A 45 -11.62 -4.02 -0.81
N LEU A 46 -11.91 -2.73 -0.62
CA LEU A 46 -11.34 -1.65 -1.42
C LEU A 46 -9.81 -1.60 -1.33
N GLY A 47 -9.25 -1.76 -0.12
CA GLY A 47 -7.80 -1.85 0.08
C GLY A 47 -7.17 -3.02 -0.69
N GLY A 48 -7.82 -4.19 -0.68
CA GLY A 48 -7.40 -5.35 -1.46
C GLY A 48 -7.46 -5.12 -2.98
N VAL A 49 -8.49 -4.40 -3.45
CA VAL A 49 -8.64 -4.01 -4.86
C VAL A 49 -7.55 -3.02 -5.27
N ILE A 50 -7.29 -1.98 -4.47
CA ILE A 50 -6.22 -1.00 -4.71
C ILE A 50 -4.86 -1.69 -4.81
N GLY A 51 -4.55 -2.58 -3.86
CA GLY A 51 -3.28 -3.32 -3.84
C GLY A 51 -3.11 -4.26 -5.04
N THR A 52 -4.18 -4.96 -5.44
CA THR A 52 -4.14 -5.88 -6.59
C THR A 52 -4.02 -5.13 -7.91
N ILE A 53 -4.84 -4.09 -8.13
CA ILE A 53 -4.83 -3.30 -9.37
C ILE A 53 -3.49 -2.57 -9.54
N SER A 54 -2.99 -1.93 -8.48
CA SER A 54 -1.69 -1.24 -8.52
C SER A 54 -0.56 -2.18 -8.94
N ARG A 55 -0.51 -3.37 -8.35
CA ARG A 55 0.47 -4.40 -8.73
C ARG A 55 0.31 -4.88 -10.16
N LEU A 56 -0.92 -5.17 -10.61
CA LEU A 56 -1.18 -5.63 -11.97
C LEU A 56 -0.77 -4.58 -13.01
N MET A 57 -1.14 -3.33 -12.78
CA MET A 57 -0.79 -2.21 -13.67
C MET A 57 0.71 -1.99 -13.72
N PHE A 58 1.41 -2.08 -12.58
CA PHE A 58 2.86 -2.01 -12.57
C PHE A 58 3.51 -3.12 -13.41
N ILE A 59 3.07 -4.36 -13.24
CA ILE A 59 3.58 -5.52 -14.00
C ILE A 59 3.29 -5.36 -15.49
N TYR A 60 2.10 -4.87 -15.84
CA TYR A 60 1.73 -4.65 -17.23
C TYR A 60 2.64 -3.60 -17.89
N ILE A 61 2.83 -2.45 -17.24
CA ILE A 61 3.61 -1.34 -17.82
C ILE A 61 5.11 -1.68 -17.87
N PHE A 62 5.67 -2.15 -16.75
CA PHE A 62 7.10 -2.41 -16.65
C PHE A 62 7.50 -3.78 -17.23
N GLY A 63 6.71 -4.81 -16.95
CA GLY A 63 7.04 -6.19 -17.35
C GLY A 63 6.66 -6.51 -18.79
N ILE A 64 5.48 -6.08 -19.25
CA ILE A 64 4.96 -6.43 -20.58
C ILE A 64 5.28 -5.33 -21.60
N LYS A 65 4.91 -4.08 -21.33
CA LYS A 65 5.19 -2.95 -22.23
C LYS A 65 6.65 -2.47 -22.18
N GLN A 66 7.46 -2.95 -21.23
CA GLN A 66 8.87 -2.56 -21.05
C GLN A 66 9.10 -1.05 -21.00
N MET A 67 8.13 -0.30 -20.48
CA MET A 67 8.27 1.16 -20.32
C MET A 67 9.15 1.47 -19.10
N ASP A 68 9.64 2.70 -19.05
CA ASP A 68 10.46 3.18 -17.94
C ASP A 68 9.76 3.02 -16.58
N VAL A 69 10.54 2.56 -15.60
CA VAL A 69 10.09 2.33 -14.22
C VAL A 69 9.42 3.58 -13.62
N LYS A 70 9.95 4.77 -13.93
CA LYS A 70 9.40 6.05 -13.47
C LYS A 70 7.97 6.27 -13.98
N VAL A 71 7.70 5.93 -15.24
CA VAL A 71 6.38 6.04 -15.86
C VAL A 71 5.41 5.06 -15.19
N ALA A 72 5.85 3.82 -14.93
CA ALA A 72 5.04 2.85 -14.21
C ALA A 72 4.64 3.33 -12.80
N PHE A 73 5.57 3.93 -12.05
CA PHE A 73 5.26 4.49 -10.73
C PHE A 73 4.30 5.67 -10.78
N ILE A 74 4.45 6.60 -11.73
CA ILE A 74 3.54 7.75 -11.88
C ILE A 74 2.12 7.29 -12.23
N VAL A 75 1.98 6.32 -13.14
CA VAL A 75 0.67 5.79 -13.53
C VAL A 75 0.00 5.08 -12.36
N VAL A 76 0.75 4.26 -11.61
CA VAL A 76 0.21 3.57 -10.44
C VAL A 76 -0.20 4.56 -9.35
N PHE A 77 0.59 5.61 -9.10
CA PHE A 77 0.24 6.71 -8.19
C PHE A 77 -1.09 7.37 -8.60
N ALA A 78 -1.24 7.77 -9.88
CA ALA A 78 -2.47 8.37 -10.36
C ALA A 78 -3.71 7.46 -10.19
N ILE A 79 -3.54 6.14 -10.39
CA ILE A 79 -4.62 5.15 -10.23
C ILE A 79 -4.99 4.97 -8.76
N ILE A 80 -4.00 4.88 -7.86
CA ILE A 80 -4.26 4.76 -6.41
C ILE A 80 -5.03 5.99 -5.92
N GLY A 81 -4.59 7.19 -6.27
CA GLY A 81 -5.28 8.43 -5.93
C GLY A 81 -6.73 8.46 -6.45
N ALA A 82 -6.95 8.08 -7.72
CA ALA A 82 -8.28 8.05 -8.30
C ALA A 82 -9.21 7.06 -7.58
N ILE A 83 -8.75 5.84 -7.31
CA ILE A 83 -9.56 4.81 -6.62
C ILE A 83 -9.83 5.21 -5.17
N SER A 84 -8.86 5.82 -4.50
CA SER A 84 -8.97 6.23 -3.10
C SER A 84 -9.98 7.35 -2.88
N CYS A 85 -10.31 8.13 -3.91
CA CYS A 85 -11.36 9.15 -3.87
C CYS A 85 -12.77 8.60 -4.03
N ILE A 86 -12.95 7.39 -4.57
CA ILE A 86 -14.27 6.80 -4.87
C ILE A 86 -15.17 6.72 -3.62
N PRO A 87 -14.68 6.29 -2.43
CA PRO A 87 -15.53 6.22 -1.24
C PRO A 87 -16.07 7.58 -0.82
N SER A 88 -15.22 8.62 -0.84
CA SER A 88 -15.64 9.97 -0.48
C SER A 88 -16.65 10.54 -1.49
N LEU A 89 -16.49 10.23 -2.78
CA LEU A 89 -17.47 10.61 -3.81
C LEU A 89 -18.80 9.88 -3.63
N TYR A 90 -18.76 8.58 -3.29
CA TYR A 90 -19.96 7.79 -3.03
C TYR A 90 -20.75 8.36 -1.84
N TYR A 91 -20.08 8.67 -0.73
CA TYR A 91 -20.75 9.26 0.43
C TYR A 91 -21.36 10.63 0.12
N HIS A 92 -20.66 11.45 -0.65
CA HIS A 92 -21.19 12.75 -1.08
C HIS A 92 -22.43 12.63 -1.97
N LEU A 93 -22.41 11.72 -2.95
CA LEU A 93 -23.51 11.56 -3.91
C LEU A 93 -24.74 10.86 -3.32
N VAL A 94 -24.55 9.88 -2.43
CA VAL A 94 -25.64 9.04 -1.90
C VAL A 94 -26.23 9.61 -0.62
N TYR A 95 -25.39 10.10 0.29
CA TYR A 95 -25.83 10.56 1.61
C TYR A 95 -25.84 12.09 1.73
N ASN A 96 -25.49 12.82 0.65
CA ASN A 96 -25.40 14.28 0.62
C ASN A 96 -24.47 14.87 1.70
N GLU A 97 -23.53 14.04 2.18
CA GLU A 97 -22.56 14.45 3.20
C GLU A 97 -21.50 15.36 2.59
N LYS A 98 -21.04 16.36 3.35
CA LYS A 98 -19.97 17.25 2.88
C LYS A 98 -18.66 16.48 2.79
N ILE A 99 -17.94 16.67 1.68
CA ILE A 99 -16.57 16.19 1.55
C ILE A 99 -15.71 16.94 2.56
N VAL A 100 -15.28 16.25 3.61
CA VAL A 100 -14.35 16.79 4.59
C VAL A 100 -12.92 16.56 4.08
N THR A 101 -12.26 17.65 3.71
CA THR A 101 -10.91 17.64 3.10
C THR A 101 -9.87 16.94 3.97
N VAL A 102 -9.96 17.06 5.29
CA VAL A 102 -9.03 16.42 6.24
C VAL A 102 -9.13 14.89 6.17
N THR A 103 -10.35 14.35 6.11
CA THR A 103 -10.61 12.91 6.02
C THR A 103 -10.21 12.36 4.66
N LEU A 104 -10.48 13.12 3.59
CA LEU A 104 -10.04 12.75 2.26
C LEU A 104 -8.50 12.70 2.17
N ALA A 105 -7.81 13.72 2.70
CA ALA A 105 -6.36 13.79 2.70
C ALA A 105 -5.73 12.65 3.51
N SER A 106 -6.29 12.29 4.66
CA SER A 106 -5.76 11.17 5.46
C SER A 106 -5.89 9.83 4.74
N ILE A 107 -7.01 9.59 4.06
CA ILE A 107 -7.24 8.39 3.23
C ILE A 107 -6.27 8.38 2.05
N LEU A 108 -6.13 9.51 1.34
CA LEU A 108 -5.27 9.60 0.16
C LEU A 108 -3.81 9.34 0.51
N ILE A 109 -3.29 10.03 1.55
CA ILE A 109 -1.89 9.89 1.97
C ILE A 109 -1.58 8.46 2.41
N SER A 110 -2.47 7.85 3.20
CA SER A 110 -2.28 6.48 3.68
C SER A 110 -2.36 5.45 2.54
N ALA A 111 -3.32 5.59 1.64
CA ALA A 111 -3.47 4.72 0.48
C ALA A 111 -2.28 4.83 -0.48
N GLU A 112 -1.80 6.04 -0.77
CA GLU A 112 -0.62 6.26 -1.60
C GLU A 112 0.64 5.67 -0.99
N PHE A 113 0.88 5.93 0.30
CA PHE A 113 2.06 5.43 0.98
C PHE A 113 2.10 3.90 0.98
N LEU A 114 0.98 3.24 1.30
CA LEU A 114 0.87 1.79 1.32
C LEU A 114 0.92 1.19 -0.09
N GLY A 115 0.17 1.75 -1.04
CA GLY A 115 0.11 1.27 -2.42
C GLY A 115 1.47 1.38 -3.12
N MET A 116 2.17 2.51 -2.95
CA MET A 116 3.51 2.71 -3.51
C MET A 116 4.56 1.82 -2.84
N SER A 117 4.45 1.58 -1.53
CA SER A 117 5.30 0.61 -0.83
C SER A 117 5.14 -0.80 -1.41
N PHE A 118 3.90 -1.21 -1.68
CA PHE A 118 3.58 -2.50 -2.30
C PHE A 118 4.11 -2.60 -3.74
N CYS A 119 3.99 -1.50 -4.50
CA CYS A 119 4.50 -1.38 -5.85
C CYS A 119 6.03 -1.49 -5.87
N TYR A 120 6.73 -0.79 -4.98
CA TYR A 120 8.18 -0.87 -4.82
C TYR A 120 8.67 -2.26 -4.42
N TYR A 121 7.98 -2.92 -3.48
CA TYR A 121 8.29 -4.30 -3.12
C TYR A 121 8.15 -5.25 -4.32
N SER A 122 7.08 -5.08 -5.11
CA SER A 122 6.84 -5.86 -6.33
C SER A 122 7.93 -5.63 -7.37
N TYR A 123 8.36 -4.39 -7.57
CA TYR A 123 9.49 -4.04 -8.43
C TYR A 123 10.78 -4.75 -8.03
N LYS A 124 11.17 -4.67 -6.74
CA LYS A 124 12.38 -5.32 -6.22
C LYS A 124 12.33 -6.83 -6.41
N LYS A 125 11.17 -7.45 -6.21
CA LYS A 125 10.95 -8.88 -6.45
C LYS A 125 11.11 -9.24 -7.93
N TYR A 126 10.54 -8.45 -8.83
CA TYR A 126 10.67 -8.63 -10.28
C TYR A 126 12.13 -8.54 -10.73
N LEU A 127 12.88 -7.54 -10.25
CA LEU A 127 14.27 -7.34 -10.62
C LEU A 127 15.15 -8.53 -10.17
N LYS A 128 14.94 -9.02 -8.94
CA LYS A 128 15.63 -10.21 -8.43
C LYS A 128 15.31 -11.46 -9.26
N PHE A 129 14.06 -11.63 -9.67
CA PHE A 129 13.65 -12.76 -10.51
C PHE A 129 14.28 -12.68 -11.90
N ASN A 130 14.28 -11.50 -12.52
CA ASN A 130 14.83 -11.30 -13.86
C ASN A 130 16.35 -11.53 -13.88
N LEU A 131 17.08 -11.04 -12.87
CA LEU A 131 18.50 -11.33 -12.69
C LEU A 131 18.79 -12.84 -12.57
N LYS A 132 17.93 -13.57 -11.83
CA LYS A 132 18.05 -15.02 -11.67
C LYS A 132 17.80 -15.78 -12.99
N LEU A 133 16.90 -15.28 -13.84
CA LEU A 133 16.68 -15.84 -15.17
C LEU A 133 17.87 -15.59 -16.10
N ILE A 134 18.44 -14.39 -16.08
CA ILE A 134 19.62 -14.05 -16.88
C ILE A 134 20.82 -14.92 -16.47
N SER A 135 21.05 -15.12 -15.17
CA SER A 135 22.15 -15.98 -14.70
C SER A 135 21.95 -17.44 -15.12
N LYS A 136 20.72 -17.97 -15.00
CA LYS A 136 20.38 -19.32 -15.51
C LYS A 136 20.58 -19.44 -17.02
N LYS A 137 20.17 -18.43 -17.80
CA LYS A 137 20.37 -18.42 -19.26
C LYS A 137 21.87 -18.43 -19.63
N LYS A 138 22.70 -17.70 -18.90
CA LYS A 138 24.17 -17.72 -19.08
C LYS A 138 24.78 -19.07 -18.71
N GLN A 139 24.32 -19.70 -17.63
CA GLN A 139 24.78 -21.06 -17.26
C GLN A 139 24.43 -22.09 -18.34
N LEU A 140 23.19 -22.08 -18.84
CA LEU A 140 22.76 -22.99 -19.91
C LEU A 140 23.53 -22.78 -21.22
N ARG A 141 23.93 -21.54 -21.54
CA ARG A 141 24.79 -21.24 -22.69
C ARG A 141 26.26 -21.65 -22.51
N ARG A 142 26.75 -21.82 -21.29
CA ARG A 142 28.13 -22.27 -21.00
C ARG A 142 28.25 -23.79 -20.92
N ASN A 143 27.15 -24.49 -20.64
CA ASN A 143 27.08 -25.95 -20.62
C ASN A 143 26.71 -26.56 -21.99
N ARG A 144 26.76 -25.76 -23.06
CA ARG A 144 26.50 -26.16 -24.44
C ARG A 144 27.73 -25.79 -25.26
#